data_AF-A0AA43IEA5-F1
#
_entry.id   AF-A0AA43IEA5-F1
#
_cell.length_a   1.000
_cell.length_b   1.000
_cell.length_c   1.000
_cell.angle_alpha   90.00
_cell.angle_beta   90.00
_cell.angle_gamma   90.00
#
_symmetry.space_group_name_H-M   'P 1'
#
loop_
_entity.id
_entity.type
_entity.pdbx_description
1 polymer ?
#
loop_
_entity_poly.entity_id
_entity_poly.type
_entity_poly.pdbx_seq_one_letter_code
_entity_poly.pdbx_strand_id
1 'polypeptide(L)' 'MKPETPFAAHTPMMQQYLRIKSDHSDLLVFYRMGDFYELFFEDAEKAARLLDITLTTRGESAGAP' A
#
# COMPACT_ATOMS: atom_id res chain seq x y z
N MET A 1 -12.64 25.32 -5.59
CA MET A 1 -11.35 24.73 -5.20
C MET A 1 -11.59 23.26 -4.94
N LYS A 2 -11.15 22.35 -5.83
CA LYS A 2 -11.16 20.92 -5.49
C LYS A 2 -10.05 20.72 -4.46
N PRO A 3 -10.29 20.09 -3.31
CA PRO A 3 -9.19 19.76 -2.40
C PRO A 3 -8.28 18.80 -3.15
N GLU A 4 -7.05 19.23 -3.37
CA GLU A 4 -6.02 18.42 -4.02
C GLU A 4 -5.60 17.41 -2.96
N THR A 5 -6.24 16.24 -2.98
CA THR A 5 -5.89 15.17 -2.05
C THR A 5 -4.41 14.84 -2.27
N PRO A 6 -3.58 14.77 -1.22
CA PRO A 6 -2.13 14.58 -1.35
C PRO A 6 -1.75 13.26 -2.04
N PHE A 7 -2.73 12.39 -2.29
CA PHE A 7 -2.58 11.09 -2.94
C PHE A 7 -3.19 11.03 -4.35
N ALA A 8 -3.66 12.14 -4.92
CA ALA A 8 -4.38 12.18 -6.19
C ALA A 8 -3.61 11.55 -7.38
N ALA A 9 -2.28 11.50 -7.30
CA ALA A 9 -1.41 10.86 -8.30
C ALA A 9 -1.42 9.31 -8.25
N HIS A 10 -1.95 8.71 -7.19
CA HIS A 10 -2.02 7.26 -7.03
C HIS A 10 -3.36 6.70 -7.50
N THR A 11 -3.40 5.39 -7.77
CA THR A 11 -4.65 4.68 -8.09
C THR A 11 -5.66 4.85 -6.95
N PRO A 12 -6.98 4.79 -7.21
CA PRO A 12 -8.01 4.94 -6.16
C PRO A 12 -7.82 4.00 -4.97
N MET A 13 -7.33 2.78 -5.24
CA MET A 13 -6.97 1.80 -4.22
C MET A 13 -5.84 2.30 -3.31
N MET A 14 -4.75 2.79 -3.91
CA MET A 14 -3.60 3.30 -3.17
C MET A 14 -3.93 4.58 -2.40
N GLN A 15 -4.81 5.43 -2.91
CA GLN A 15 -5.33 6.60 -2.17
C GLN A 15 -6.02 6.19 -0.88
N GLN A 16 -6.82 5.12 -0.91
CA GLN A 16 -7.47 4.58 0.27
C GLN A 16 -6.46 3.98 1.25
N TYR A 17 -5.51 3.19 0.75
CA TYR A 17 -4.44 2.61 1.58
C TYR A 17 -3.65 3.71 2.31
N LEU A 18 -3.18 4.73 1.58
CA LEU A 18 -2.40 5.83 2.13
C LEU A 18 -3.19 6.68 3.13
N ARG A 19 -4.50 6.86 2.91
CA ARG A 19 -5.38 7.52 3.88
C ARG A 19 -5.46 6.73 5.18
N ILE A 20 -5.70 5.43 5.11
CA ILE A 20 -5.76 4.56 6.31
C ILE A 20 -4.40 4.56 7.02
N LYS A 21 -3.30 4.49 6.26
CA LYS A 21 -1.94 4.51 6.82
C LYS A 21 -1.59 5.84 7.48
N SER A 22 -2.05 6.97 6.94
CA SER A 22 -1.91 8.29 7.55
C SER A 22 -2.53 8.33 8.96
N ASP A 23 -3.70 7.72 9.13
CA ASP A 23 -4.41 7.69 10.41
C ASP A 23 -3.81 6.67 11.40
N HIS A 24 -3.01 5.72 10.91
CA HIS A 24 -2.41 4.60 11.65
C HIS A 24 -0.93 4.39 11.28
N SER A 25 -0.12 5.44 11.43
CA SER A 25 1.26 5.45 10.94
C SER A 25 2.18 4.41 11.60
N ASP A 26 1.85 4.01 12.84
CA ASP A 26 2.56 3.03 13.66
C ASP A 26 2.08 1.58 13.45
N LEU A 27 0.95 1.37 12.78
CA LEU A 27 0.36 0.03 12.58
C LEU A 27 0.64 -0.51 11.18
N LEU A 28 0.72 -1.84 11.05
CA LEU A 28 0.75 -2.51 9.75
C LEU A 28 -0.65 -2.57 9.16
N VAL A 29 -0.83 -2.04 7.95
CA VAL A 29 -2.13 -2.08 7.25
C VAL A 29 -2.15 -3.28 6.30
N PHE A 30 -2.96 -4.28 6.64
CA PHE A 30 -3.24 -5.42 5.76
C PHE A 30 -4.38 -5.06 4.81
N TYR A 31 -4.04 -4.79 3.55
CA TYR A 31 -5.03 -4.43 2.55
C TYR A 31 -5.53 -5.68 1.82
N ARG A 32 -6.84 -5.94 1.86
CA ARG A 32 -7.41 -7.13 1.22
C ARG A 32 -7.59 -6.90 -0.28
N MET A 33 -6.95 -7.76 -1.09
CA MET A 33 -7.13 -7.83 -2.54
C MET A 33 -7.57 -9.23 -2.93
N GLY A 34 -8.88 -9.40 -3.11
CA GLY A 34 -9.48 -10.72 -3.37
C GLY A 34 -9.27 -11.66 -2.19
N ASP A 35 -8.53 -12.74 -2.43
CA ASP A 35 -8.26 -13.80 -1.45
C ASP A 35 -6.97 -13.57 -0.65
N PHE A 36 -6.17 -12.57 -1.02
CA PHE A 36 -4.89 -12.28 -0.38
C PHE A 36 -4.95 -10.96 0.40
N TYR A 37 -4.06 -10.86 1.40
CA TYR A 37 -3.72 -9.59 2.02
C TYR A 37 -2.38 -9.11 1.48
N GLU A 38 -2.37 -7.89 0.99
CA GLU A 38 -1.18 -7.20 0.51
C GLU A 38 -0.83 -6.07 1.46
N LEU A 39 0.47 -5.89 1.68
CA LEU A 39 1.04 -4.74 2.36
C LEU A 39 1.91 -4.01 1.36
N PHE A 40 2.00 -2.68 1.47
CA PHE A 40 2.71 -1.84 0.52
C PHE A 40 3.81 -1.03 1.21
N PHE A 41 4.82 -0.60 0.44
CA PHE A 41 5.93 0.24 0.91
C PHE A 41 6.62 -0.33 2.17
N GLU A 42 6.82 0.50 3.20
CA GLU A 42 7.50 0.13 4.44
C GLU A 42 6.77 -0.99 5.20
N ASP A 43 5.45 -1.09 5.09
CA ASP A 43 4.68 -2.16 5.74
C ASP A 43 5.02 -3.52 5.13
N ALA A 44 5.29 -3.59 3.82
CA ALA A 44 5.72 -4.80 3.14
C ALA A 44 7.08 -5.27 3.67
N GLU A 45 8.04 -4.34 3.81
CA GLU A 45 9.36 -4.66 4.34
C GLU A 45 9.32 -5.08 5.81
N LYS A 46 8.52 -4.39 6.63
CA LYS A 46 8.32 -4.74 8.03
C LYS A 46 7.66 -6.11 8.17
N ALA A 47 6.59 -6.37 7.41
CA ALA A 47 5.88 -7.64 7.45
C ALA A 47 6.77 -8.81 6.97
N ALA A 48 7.56 -8.62 5.91
CA ALA A 48 8.50 -9.62 5.44
C ALA A 48 9.48 -10.06 6.53
N ARG A 49 10.05 -9.10 7.28
CA ARG A 49 10.96 -9.38 8.40
C ARG A 49 10.27 -10.00 9.61
N LEU A 50 9.04 -9.55 9.92
CA LEU A 50 8.33 -9.97 11.14
C LEU A 50 7.60 -11.31 10.98
N LEU A 51 7.12 -11.61 9.79
CA LEU A 51 6.27 -12.78 9.50
C LEU A 51 6.98 -13.84 8.68
N ASP A 52 8.25 -13.62 8.32
CA ASP A 52 9.06 -14.51 7.48
C ASP A 52 8.34 -14.84 6.15
N ILE A 53 7.79 -13.81 5.52
CA ILE A 53 7.10 -13.90 4.22
C ILE A 53 7.95 -13.29 3.12
N THR A 54 7.84 -13.84 1.91
CA THR A 54 8.58 -13.36 0.74
C THR A 54 8.14 -11.94 0.38
N LEU A 55 9.09 -10.99 0.44
CA LEU A 55 8.90 -9.64 -0.09
C LEU A 55 8.93 -9.70 -1.63
N THR A 56 7.79 -9.38 -2.26
CA THR A 56 7.70 -9.28 -3.72
C THR A 56 7.72 -7.83 -4.14
N THR A 57 8.45 -7.52 -5.21
CA THR A 57 8.39 -6.22 -5.86
C THR A 57 7.42 -6.32 -7.03
N ARG A 58 6.33 -5.56 -6.96
CA ARG A 58 5.43 -5.45 -8.10
C ARG A 58 6.05 -4.48 -9.10
N GLY A 59 6.63 -5.02 -10.18
CA GLY A 59 7.11 -4.23 -11.33
C GLY A 59 6.01 -3.29 -11.86
N GLU A 60 6.44 -2.15 -12.38
CA GLU A 60 5.68 -0.96 -12.81
C GLU A 60 4.15 -1.14 -12.87
N SER A 61 3.51 -0.96 -11.71
CA SER A 61 2.05 -0.89 -11.61
C SER A 61 1.54 0.48 -12.06
N ALA A 62 1.96 0.91 -13.26
CA ALA A 62 1.52 2.12 -13.95
C ALA A 62 1.36 1.92 -15.48
N GLY A 63 1.51 0.69 -16.00
CA GLY A 63 1.24 0.39 -17.40
C GLY A 63 2.39 0.76 -18.34
N ALA A 64 3.45 -0.04 -18.33
CA ALA A 64 4.29 -0.35 -19.48
C ALA A 64 5.16 -1.57 -19.10
N PRO A 65 5.51 -2.44 -20.07
CA PRO A 65 6.12 -3.76 -19.83
C PRO A 65 7.53 -3.72 -19.25
#